data_AF-A0A821Y8X0-F1
#
_entry.id   AF-A0A821Y8X0-F1
#
_cell.length_a   1.000
_cell.length_b   1.000
_cell.length_c   1.000
_cell.angle_alpha   90.00
_cell.angle_beta   90.00
_cell.angle_gamma   90.00
#
_symmetry.space_group_name_H-M   'P 1'
#
loop_
_entity.id
_entity.type
_entity.pdbx_description
1 polymer ?
#
loop_
_entity_poly.entity_id
_entity_poly.type
_entity_poly.pdbx_seq_one_letter_code
_entity_poly.pdbx_strand_id
1 'polypeptide(L)'
;SNAVSFIAQLPTDVKRILVTIVQCKELVKYVKKINLNQDLEDRTALVLLQCTIVRWLSLLNCLESVNKSLITLGEIFEEKNLNKGKLDKINVCLLNKLIDFLKPWEYVMKRVQSSKIPSIHIVTPSICIINSSLETKSDDSKQDKG
;
A
#
# COMPACT_ATOMS: atom_id res chain seq x y z
N SER A 1 13.35 19.70 -10.39
CA SER A 1 14.78 19.61 -10.03
C SER A 1 15.03 19.10 -8.61
N ASN A 2 14.28 19.51 -7.57
CA ASN A 2 14.63 19.19 -6.17
C ASN A 2 14.21 17.80 -5.62
N ALA A 3 13.27 17.09 -6.25
CA ALA A 3 12.81 15.79 -5.73
C ALA A 3 13.80 14.64 -6.02
N VAL A 4 14.55 14.75 -7.12
CA VAL A 4 15.46 13.68 -7.57
C VAL A 4 16.74 13.65 -6.72
N SER A 5 17.24 14.82 -6.30
CA SER A 5 18.41 14.94 -5.40
C SER A 5 18.10 14.43 -3.99
N PHE A 6 16.89 14.65 -3.48
CA PHE A 6 16.46 14.14 -2.17
C PHE A 6 16.37 12.61 -2.13
N ILE A 7 15.78 12.00 -3.17
CA ILE A 7 15.65 10.53 -3.23
C ILE A 7 17.02 9.86 -3.29
N ALA A 8 18.01 10.46 -3.97
CA ALA A 8 19.36 9.92 -4.08
C ALA A 8 20.08 9.77 -2.72
N GLN A 9 19.74 10.64 -1.74
CA GLN A 9 20.35 10.66 -0.41
C GLN A 9 19.67 9.72 0.59
N LEU A 10 18.52 9.13 0.26
CA LEU A 10 17.80 8.24 1.17
C LEU A 10 18.51 6.88 1.34
N PRO A 11 18.38 6.25 2.53
CA PRO A 11 18.79 4.86 2.72
C PRO A 11 18.14 3.93 1.69
N THR A 12 18.85 2.86 1.32
CA THR A 12 18.42 1.91 0.27
C THR A 12 17.04 1.33 0.55
N ASP A 13 16.74 0.98 1.79
CA ASP A 13 15.44 0.39 2.15
C ASP A 13 14.30 1.39 2.04
N VAL A 14 14.55 2.64 2.40
CA VAL A 14 13.57 3.73 2.21
C VAL A 14 13.29 3.93 0.72
N LYS A 15 14.32 3.88 -0.14
CA LYS A 15 14.16 3.93 -1.60
C LYS A 15 13.30 2.77 -2.10
N ARG A 16 13.56 1.55 -1.64
CA ARG A 16 12.78 0.34 -2.02
C ARG A 16 11.31 0.49 -1.65
N ILE A 17 11.00 0.97 -0.43
CA ILE A 17 9.62 1.23 0.01
C ILE A 17 8.94 2.26 -0.90
N LEU A 18 9.60 3.39 -1.15
CA LEU A 18 9.04 4.45 -2.00
C LEU A 18 8.81 3.97 -3.43
N VAL A 19 9.74 3.20 -4.00
CA VAL A 19 9.59 2.61 -5.34
C VAL A 19 8.37 1.70 -5.40
N THR A 20 8.17 0.80 -4.42
CA THR A 20 7.00 -0.09 -4.36
C THR A 20 5.69 0.72 -4.31
N ILE A 21 5.64 1.79 -3.50
CA ILE A 21 4.47 2.68 -3.42
C ILE A 21 4.18 3.33 -4.78
N VAL A 22 5.21 3.84 -5.47
CA VAL A 22 5.07 4.47 -6.78
C VAL A 22 4.59 3.46 -7.82
N GLN A 23 5.15 2.25 -7.84
CA GLN A 23 4.74 1.18 -8.76
C GLN A 23 3.26 0.81 -8.57
N CYS A 24 2.80 0.68 -7.33
CA CYS A 24 1.38 0.42 -7.04
C CYS A 24 0.49 1.55 -7.57
N LYS A 25 0.85 2.82 -7.33
CA LYS A 25 0.09 3.98 -7.82
C LYS A 25 0.04 4.04 -9.36
N GLU A 26 1.16 3.77 -10.02
CA GLU A 26 1.24 3.73 -11.49
C GLU A 26 0.46 2.56 -12.09
N LEU A 27 0.41 1.40 -11.40
CA LEU A 27 -0.44 0.29 -11.79
C LEU A 27 -1.92 0.68 -11.73
N VAL A 28 -2.38 1.25 -10.61
CA VAL A 28 -3.78 1.70 -10.46
C VAL A 28 -4.13 2.71 -11.55
N LYS A 29 -3.26 3.70 -11.80
CA LYS A 29 -3.45 4.70 -12.85
C LYS A 29 -3.56 4.06 -14.24
N TYR A 30 -2.72 3.06 -14.52
CA TYR A 30 -2.72 2.35 -15.78
C TYR A 30 -4.01 1.54 -15.97
N VAL A 31 -4.36 0.68 -15.02
CA VAL A 31 -5.57 -0.18 -15.06
C VAL A 31 -6.83 0.68 -15.28
N LYS A 32 -6.94 1.82 -14.58
CA LYS A 32 -8.03 2.78 -14.81
C LYS A 32 -8.02 3.38 -16.21
N LYS A 33 -6.84 3.78 -16.72
CA LYS A 33 -6.70 4.36 -18.07
C LYS A 33 -7.17 3.42 -19.17
N ILE A 34 -6.94 2.11 -19.00
CA ILE A 34 -7.36 1.08 -19.97
C ILE A 34 -8.69 0.41 -19.59
N ASN A 35 -9.43 0.99 -18.65
CA ASN A 35 -10.75 0.54 -18.19
C ASN A 35 -10.85 -0.91 -17.67
N LEU A 36 -9.75 -1.48 -17.18
CA LEU A 36 -9.74 -2.85 -16.63
C LEU A 36 -10.34 -2.95 -15.22
N ASN A 37 -10.65 -1.82 -14.58
CA ASN A 37 -11.33 -1.85 -13.28
C ASN A 37 -12.72 -2.48 -13.39
N GLN A 38 -13.42 -2.31 -14.52
CA GLN A 38 -14.71 -2.95 -14.73
C GLN A 38 -14.55 -4.47 -14.84
N ASP A 39 -13.59 -4.94 -15.65
CA ASP A 39 -13.30 -6.38 -15.78
C ASP A 39 -12.94 -7.02 -14.43
N LEU A 40 -12.22 -6.28 -13.58
CA LEU A 40 -11.84 -6.73 -12.24
C LEU A 40 -13.04 -6.81 -11.29
N GLU A 41 -13.92 -5.80 -11.34
CA GLU A 41 -15.15 -5.73 -10.56
C GLU A 41 -16.10 -6.87 -10.95
N ASP A 42 -16.28 -7.11 -12.24
CA ASP A 42 -17.16 -8.16 -12.76
C ASP A 42 -16.69 -9.57 -12.33
N ARG A 43 -15.38 -9.79 -12.19
CA ARG A 43 -14.81 -11.10 -11.80
C ARG A 43 -14.74 -11.34 -10.31
N THR A 44 -14.44 -10.31 -9.53
CA THR A 44 -14.03 -10.49 -8.13
C THR A 44 -14.73 -9.55 -7.15
N ALA A 45 -15.60 -8.66 -7.64
CA ALA A 45 -16.17 -7.55 -6.88
C ALA A 45 -15.09 -6.66 -6.22
N LEU A 46 -13.88 -6.65 -6.79
CA LEU A 46 -12.77 -5.80 -6.34
C LEU A 46 -12.57 -4.64 -7.30
N VAL A 47 -12.18 -3.50 -6.75
CA VAL A 47 -11.85 -2.29 -7.52
C VAL A 47 -10.52 -1.73 -7.03
N LEU A 48 -9.63 -1.37 -7.95
CA LEU A 48 -8.40 -0.69 -7.59
C LEU A 48 -8.69 0.74 -7.09
N LEU A 49 -8.23 1.01 -5.87
CA LEU A 49 -8.45 2.27 -5.18
C LEU A 49 -7.29 3.22 -5.42
N GLN A 50 -7.59 4.46 -5.79
CA GLN A 50 -6.57 5.47 -6.00
C GLN A 50 -6.21 6.15 -4.68
N CYS A 51 -4.91 6.29 -4.43
CA CYS A 51 -4.41 7.06 -3.31
C CYS A 51 -4.74 8.56 -3.51
N THR A 52 -5.37 9.19 -2.51
CA THR A 52 -5.80 10.60 -2.53
C THR A 52 -5.21 11.31 -1.32
N ILE A 53 -4.48 12.41 -1.55
CA ILE A 53 -3.64 13.03 -0.51
C ILE A 53 -4.44 13.50 0.72
N VAL A 54 -5.71 13.86 0.52
CA VAL A 54 -6.62 14.38 1.55
C VAL A 54 -7.25 13.30 2.44
N ARG A 55 -7.05 12.01 2.12
CA ARG A 55 -7.61 10.89 2.88
C ARG A 55 -6.50 10.08 3.52
N TRP A 56 -6.45 10.11 4.86
CA TRP A 56 -5.43 9.48 5.70
C TRP A 56 -5.16 8.01 5.38
N LEU A 57 -6.22 7.22 5.11
CA LEU A 57 -6.09 5.78 4.83
C LEU A 57 -6.01 5.44 3.34
N SER A 58 -5.96 6.44 2.45
CA SER A 58 -6.04 6.17 1.01
C SER A 58 -4.81 5.44 0.46
N LEU A 59 -3.64 5.63 1.07
CA LEU A 59 -2.44 4.88 0.69
C LEU A 59 -2.62 3.39 1.04
N LEU A 60 -2.99 3.08 2.28
CA LEU A 60 -3.24 1.70 2.70
C LEU A 60 -4.30 1.03 1.83
N ASN A 61 -5.44 1.69 1.64
CA ASN A 61 -6.52 1.18 0.79
C ASN A 61 -6.07 0.93 -0.65
N CYS A 62 -5.22 1.81 -1.21
CA CYS A 62 -4.61 1.62 -2.52
C CYS A 62 -3.71 0.38 -2.55
N LEU A 63 -2.79 0.24 -1.59
CA LEU A 63 -1.87 -0.89 -1.51
C LEU A 63 -2.61 -2.22 -1.32
N GLU A 64 -3.61 -2.26 -0.42
CA GLU A 64 -4.44 -3.45 -0.21
C GLU A 64 -5.24 -3.83 -1.46
N SER A 65 -5.85 -2.84 -2.14
CA SER A 65 -6.61 -3.12 -3.36
C SER A 65 -5.71 -3.70 -4.46
N VAL A 66 -4.48 -3.19 -4.60
CA VAL A 66 -3.49 -3.76 -5.52
C VAL A 66 -3.16 -5.19 -5.11
N ASN A 67 -2.76 -5.41 -3.86
CA ASN A 67 -2.32 -6.72 -3.37
C ASN A 67 -3.39 -7.80 -3.56
N LYS A 68 -4.65 -7.50 -3.23
CA LYS A 68 -5.79 -8.42 -3.38
C LYS A 68 -6.08 -8.76 -4.85
N SER A 69 -5.79 -7.83 -5.76
CA SER A 69 -6.11 -7.96 -7.18
C SER A 69 -4.95 -8.41 -8.05
N LEU A 70 -3.73 -8.58 -7.52
CA LEU A 70 -2.54 -8.90 -8.33
C LEU A 70 -2.69 -10.20 -9.14
N ILE A 71 -3.24 -11.26 -8.52
CA ILE A 71 -3.41 -12.57 -9.17
C ILE A 71 -4.39 -12.45 -10.34
N THR A 72 -5.58 -11.92 -10.07
CA THR A 72 -6.63 -11.73 -11.08
C THR A 72 -6.22 -10.77 -12.18
N LEU A 73 -5.49 -9.69 -11.86
CA LEU A 73 -4.93 -8.80 -12.88
C LEU A 73 -3.89 -9.52 -13.73
N GLY A 74 -3.12 -10.45 -13.16
CA GLY A 74 -2.21 -11.32 -13.91
C GLY A 74 -2.96 -12.12 -14.97
N GLU A 75 -4.06 -12.77 -14.60
CA GLU A 75 -4.94 -13.54 -15.49
C GLU A 75 -5.56 -12.65 -16.58
N ILE A 76 -6.15 -11.51 -16.21
CA ILE A 76 -6.74 -10.55 -17.16
C ILE A 76 -5.69 -10.05 -18.17
N PHE A 77 -4.46 -9.81 -17.72
CA PHE A 77 -3.38 -9.36 -18.59
C PHE A 77 -2.93 -10.47 -19.56
N GLU A 78 -2.92 -11.73 -19.15
CA GLU A 78 -2.67 -12.86 -20.08
C GLU A 78 -3.75 -12.94 -21.15
N GLU A 79 -5.01 -12.97 -20.73
CA GLU A 79 -6.14 -13.15 -21.64
C GLU A 79 -6.24 -12.03 -22.68
N LYS A 80 -5.96 -10.78 -22.26
CA LYS A 80 -5.99 -9.61 -23.15
C LYS A 80 -4.65 -9.34 -23.85
N ASN A 81 -3.67 -10.25 -23.73
CA ASN A 81 -2.32 -10.10 -24.30
C ASN A 81 -1.64 -8.75 -23.96
N LEU A 82 -1.79 -8.30 -22.71
CA LEU A 82 -1.24 -7.04 -22.22
C LEU A 82 0.14 -7.21 -21.59
N ASN A 83 0.94 -6.15 -21.63
CA ASN A 83 2.28 -6.14 -21.05
C ASN A 83 2.21 -6.22 -19.50
N LYS A 84 2.65 -7.35 -18.95
CA LYS A 84 2.72 -7.63 -17.51
C LYS A 84 3.88 -6.97 -16.77
N GLY A 85 4.81 -6.33 -17.47
CA GLY A 85 5.98 -5.73 -16.86
C GLY A 85 5.69 -4.63 -15.84
N LYS A 86 4.44 -4.17 -15.69
CA LYS A 86 4.02 -3.32 -14.56
C LYS A 86 3.63 -4.11 -13.30
N LEU A 87 3.09 -5.32 -13.44
CA LEU A 87 2.79 -6.25 -12.35
C LEU A 87 4.07 -6.86 -11.79
N ASP A 88 4.93 -7.38 -12.68
CA ASP A 88 6.12 -8.14 -12.29
C ASP A 88 7.16 -7.30 -11.52
N LYS A 89 7.08 -5.97 -11.66
CA LYS A 89 7.96 -5.03 -10.94
C LYS A 89 7.61 -4.89 -9.46
N ILE A 90 6.42 -5.30 -9.04
CA ILE A 90 5.94 -5.13 -7.67
C ILE A 90 6.51 -6.25 -6.80
N ASN A 91 7.31 -5.88 -5.80
CA ASN A 91 7.76 -6.83 -4.79
C ASN A 91 6.61 -7.14 -3.81
N VAL A 92 5.95 -8.27 -4.02
CA VAL A 92 4.79 -8.71 -3.22
C VAL A 92 5.14 -8.90 -1.73
N CYS A 93 6.34 -9.40 -1.43
CA CYS A 93 6.78 -9.57 -0.05
C CYS A 93 6.88 -8.22 0.69
N LEU A 94 7.52 -7.24 0.05
CA LEU A 94 7.64 -5.89 0.61
C LEU A 94 6.28 -5.17 0.68
N LEU A 95 5.42 -5.38 -0.32
CA LEU A 95 4.05 -4.83 -0.32
C LEU A 95 3.24 -5.36 0.88
N ASN A 96 3.28 -6.67 1.14
CA ASN A 96 2.62 -7.27 2.30
C ASN A 96 3.16 -6.71 3.62
N LYS A 97 4.49 -6.64 3.77
CA LYS A 97 5.11 -6.05 4.97
C LYS A 97 4.69 -4.59 5.17
N LEU A 98 4.59 -3.80 4.10
CA LEU A 98 4.17 -2.40 4.16
C LEU A 98 2.69 -2.27 4.55
N ILE A 99 1.82 -3.14 4.02
CA ILE A 99 0.41 -3.20 4.42
C ILE A 99 0.31 -3.54 5.91
N ASP A 100 1.01 -4.57 6.37
CA ASP A 100 0.99 -4.99 7.78
C ASP A 100 1.55 -3.91 8.71
N PHE A 101 2.60 -3.21 8.28
CA PHE A 101 3.14 -2.05 8.98
C PHE A 101 2.10 -0.95 9.17
N LEU A 102 1.22 -0.71 8.20
CA LEU A 102 0.23 0.37 8.25
C LEU A 102 -1.07 0.00 9.00
N LYS A 103 -1.34 -1.29 9.25
CA LYS A 103 -2.57 -1.75 9.94
C LYS A 103 -2.81 -1.14 11.33
N PRO A 104 -1.80 -0.97 12.20
CA PRO A 104 -1.98 -0.31 13.51
C PRO A 104 -2.54 1.12 13.38
N TRP A 105 -2.09 1.87 12.37
CA TRP A 105 -2.63 3.20 12.08
C TRP A 105 -4.06 3.13 11.59
N GLU A 106 -4.41 2.15 10.75
CA GLU A 106 -5.79 1.95 10.30
C GLU A 106 -6.73 1.72 11.48
N TYR A 107 -6.33 0.85 12.40
CA TYR A 107 -7.07 0.56 13.63
C TYR A 107 -7.29 1.83 14.47
N VAL A 108 -6.21 2.58 14.75
CA VAL A 108 -6.27 3.82 15.52
C VAL A 108 -7.19 4.84 14.84
N MET A 109 -7.00 5.07 13.54
CA MET A 109 -7.75 6.08 12.79
C MET A 109 -9.25 5.76 12.76
N LYS A 110 -9.63 4.49 12.54
CA LYS A 110 -11.04 4.06 12.59
C LYS A 110 -11.67 4.32 13.95
N ARG A 111 -10.93 4.15 15.04
CA ARG A 111 -11.45 4.38 16.40
C ARG A 111 -11.52 5.88 16.73
N VAL A 112 -10.46 6.64 16.45
CA VAL A 112 -10.40 8.08 16.75
C VAL A 112 -11.43 8.85 15.95
N GLN A 113 -11.68 8.46 14.70
CA GLN A 113 -12.66 9.10 13.81
C GLN A 113 -14.08 8.53 13.95
N SER A 114 -14.31 7.57 14.84
CA SER A 114 -15.65 7.03 15.08
C SER A 114 -16.53 8.10 15.69
N SER A 115 -17.59 8.50 14.99
CA SER A 115 -18.55 9.49 15.47
C SER A 115 -19.55 8.93 16.49
N LYS A 116 -19.58 7.61 16.70
CA LYS A 116 -20.57 6.93 17.53
C LYS A 116 -20.18 6.82 19.01
N ILE A 117 -18.91 7.02 19.33
CA ILE A 117 -18.35 6.82 20.68
C ILE A 117 -17.41 7.99 20.96
N PRO A 118 -17.41 8.59 22.17
CA PRO A 118 -16.42 9.59 22.55
C PRO A 118 -15.00 9.06 22.27
N SER A 119 -14.15 9.84 21.59
CA SER A 119 -12.85 9.34 21.13
C SER A 119 -11.64 10.05 21.76
N ILE A 120 -11.84 11.08 22.58
CA ILE A 120 -10.69 11.78 23.19
C ILE A 120 -9.92 10.88 24.17
N HIS A 121 -10.63 10.04 24.92
CA HIS A 121 -10.02 9.15 25.93
C HIS A 121 -9.19 8.02 25.30
N ILE A 122 -9.37 7.73 24.01
CA ILE A 122 -8.60 6.70 23.29
C ILE A 122 -7.34 7.25 22.63
N VAL A 123 -7.08 8.57 22.68
CA VAL A 123 -5.90 9.19 22.07
C VAL A 123 -4.61 8.66 22.72
N THR A 124 -4.51 8.69 24.05
CA THR A 124 -3.32 8.19 24.77
C THR A 124 -3.09 6.69 24.52
N PRO A 125 -4.10 5.80 24.66
CA PRO A 125 -3.97 4.40 24.25
C PRO A 125 -3.52 4.21 22.79
N SER A 126 -3.99 5.06 21.88
CA SER A 126 -3.63 4.99 20.46
C SER A 126 -2.16 5.31 20.21
N ILE A 127 -1.60 6.29 20.94
CA ILE A 127 -0.16 6.60 20.89
C ILE A 127 0.65 5.38 21.34
N CYS A 128 0.24 4.72 22.43
CA CYS A 128 0.90 3.50 22.91
C CYS A 128 0.88 2.39 21.84
N ILE A 129 -0.27 2.14 21.21
CA ILE A 129 -0.41 1.13 20.15
C ILE A 129 0.54 1.41 18.99
N ILE A 130 0.61 2.67 18.53
CA ILE A 130 1.51 3.07 17.44
C ILE A 130 2.97 2.87 17.85
N ASN A 131 3.36 3.34 19.03
CA ASN A 131 4.74 3.21 19.49
C ASN A 131 5.17 1.76 19.63
N SER A 132 4.32 0.90 20.22
CA SER A 132 4.61 -0.54 20.31
C SER A 132 4.68 -1.21 18.93
N SER A 133 3.96 -0.70 17.93
CA SER A 133 4.07 -1.22 16.56
C SER A 133 5.37 -0.83 15.85
N LEU A 134 6.05 0.21 16.35
CA LEU A 134 7.33 0.72 15.82
C LEU A 134 8.55 0.10 16.52
N GLU A 135 8.36 -0.68 17.57
CA GLU A 135 9.45 -1.38 18.24
C GLU A 135 10.13 -2.37 17.29
N THR A 136 11.47 -2.37 17.28
CA THR A 136 12.27 -3.26 16.44
C THR A 136 11.95 -4.71 16.77
N LYS A 137 11.55 -5.48 15.76
CA LYS A 137 11.30 -6.91 15.90
C LYS A 137 12.57 -7.69 15.55
N SER A 138 12.70 -8.88 16.13
CA SER A 138 13.84 -9.79 15.90
C SER A 138 14.01 -10.20 14.42
N ASP A 139 12.96 -10.05 13.61
CA ASP A 139 12.96 -10.36 12.19
C ASP A 139 13.30 -9.15 11.28
N ASP A 140 13.34 -7.94 11.83
CA ASP A 140 13.73 -6.74 11.07
C ASP A 140 15.23 -6.74 10.75
N SER A 141 16.05 -7.35 11.61
CA SER A 141 17.51 -7.42 11.48
C SER A 141 18.02 -8.46 10.46
N LYS A 142 17.14 -9.31 9.91
CA LYS A 142 17.54 -10.48 9.11
C LYS A 142 17.58 -10.24 7.59
N GLN A 143 17.28 -9.04 7.10
CA GLN A 143 17.24 -8.77 5.64
C GLN A 143 18.52 -8.15 5.04
N ASP A 144 19.63 -8.08 5.78
CA ASP A 144 20.88 -7.46 5.31
C ASP A 144 21.88 -8.42 4.63
N LYS A 145 21.38 -9.38 3.82
CA LYS A 145 22.23 -10.18 2.92
C LYS A 145 21.48 -10.49 1.61
N GLY A 146 21.76 -9.73 0.56
CA GLY A 146 21.27 -9.96 -0.81
C GLY A 146 21.20 -8.69 -1.64
#